data_AF-A0A0M3K1P0-F1
#
_entry.id   AF-A0A0M3K1P0-F1
#
_cell.length_a   1.000
_cell.length_b   1.000
_cell.length_c   1.000
_cell.angle_alpha   90.00
_cell.angle_beta   90.00
_cell.angle_gamma   90.00
#
_symmetry.space_group_name_H-M   'P 1'
#
loop_
_entity.id
_entity.type
_entity.pdbx_description
1 polymer ?
#
loop_
_entity_poly.entity_id
_entity_poly.type
_entity_poly.pdbx_seq_one_letter_code
_entity_poly.pdbx_strand_id
1 'polypeptide(L)'
;MDEIERVDNETCIPLLPCVTNTDCSTIAGRGNCVGLNVAKCNCGACASFSPCRTDANCGGLEGACNNQTFRCDCDQGFKANGITGGLFDALFNFCLNQDCDPDDSSVCFGLPCMKGLCSCN
;
A
#
# COMPACT_ATOMS: atom_id res chain seq x y z
N MET A 1 -27.80 30.70 -30.74
CA MET A 1 -28.05 30.39 -29.33
C MET A 1 -28.00 28.88 -29.22
N ASP A 2 -26.76 28.40 -29.10
CA ASP A 2 -26.29 27.24 -28.34
C ASP A 2 -27.16 25.98 -28.29
N GLU A 3 -26.90 25.05 -29.21
CA GLU A 3 -26.98 23.62 -28.90
C GLU A 3 -25.59 23.13 -28.52
N ILE A 4 -25.22 23.29 -27.25
CA ILE A 4 -24.05 22.63 -26.67
C ILE A 4 -24.52 21.26 -26.17
N GLU A 5 -24.11 20.20 -26.87
CA GLU A 5 -24.13 18.82 -26.36
C GLU A 5 -23.48 18.80 -24.97
N ARG A 6 -24.26 18.50 -23.93
CA ARG A 6 -23.70 18.10 -22.65
C ARG A 6 -23.10 16.72 -22.83
N VAL A 7 -21.79 16.66 -23.06
CA VAL A 7 -21.01 15.45 -22.85
C VAL A 7 -21.11 15.11 -21.36
N ASP A 8 -21.76 14.00 -21.03
CA ASP A 8 -21.71 13.42 -19.68
C ASP A 8 -20.24 13.15 -19.33
N ASN A 9 -19.64 14.01 -18.48
CA ASN A 9 -18.23 13.91 -18.10
C ASN A 9 -18.07 13.91 -16.58
N GLU A 10 -18.76 12.98 -15.92
CA GLU A 10 -18.79 12.83 -14.46
C GLU A 10 -18.69 11.34 -14.09
N THR A 11 -17.47 10.80 -13.94
CA THR A 11 -17.34 9.37 -13.63
C THR A 11 -16.27 9.11 -12.60
N CYS A 12 -16.70 8.96 -11.35
CA CYS A 12 -16.01 8.09 -10.41
C CYS A 12 -16.00 6.67 -11.00
N ILE A 13 -14.84 6.01 -11.03
CA ILE A 13 -14.69 4.66 -11.56
C ILE A 13 -14.79 3.68 -10.39
N PRO A 14 -15.89 2.91 -10.27
CA PRO A 14 -16.03 1.94 -9.19
C PRO A 14 -14.96 0.86 -9.31
N LEU A 15 -14.49 0.36 -8.18
CA LEU A 15 -13.46 -0.70 -8.10
C LEU A 15 -12.07 -0.30 -8.61
N LEU A 16 -11.81 0.99 -8.86
CA LEU A 16 -10.45 1.46 -9.10
C LEU A 16 -9.62 1.35 -7.81
N PRO A 17 -8.37 0.83 -7.84
CA PRO A 17 -7.50 0.81 -6.67
C PRO A 17 -7.17 2.21 -6.17
N CYS A 18 -7.22 2.40 -4.85
CA CYS A 18 -6.97 3.69 -4.20
C CYS A 18 -6.24 3.50 -2.88
N VAL A 19 -5.56 4.55 -2.41
CA VAL A 19 -5.03 4.67 -1.04
C VAL A 19 -5.76 5.79 -0.30
N THR A 20 -6.20 6.82 -1.02
CA THR A 20 -6.88 7.99 -0.49
C THR A 20 -8.21 8.23 -1.21
N ASN A 21 -9.10 9.02 -0.61
CA ASN A 21 -10.38 9.38 -1.25
C ASN A 21 -10.18 10.21 -2.53
N THR A 22 -9.08 10.95 -2.64
CA THR A 22 -8.77 11.76 -3.83
C THR A 22 -8.46 10.90 -5.05
N ASP A 23 -7.94 9.68 -4.85
CA ASP A 23 -7.72 8.71 -5.93
C ASP A 23 -9.03 8.28 -6.60
N CYS A 24 -10.14 8.40 -5.87
CA CYS A 24 -11.49 8.08 -6.34
C CYS A 24 -12.24 9.29 -6.92
N SER A 25 -11.59 10.46 -6.98
CA SER A 25 -12.20 11.70 -7.47
C SER A 25 -11.65 12.09 -8.83
N THR A 26 -12.43 11.79 -9.88
CA THR A 26 -12.25 12.35 -11.22
C THR A 26 -13.54 13.04 -11.65
N ILE A 27 -13.68 14.29 -11.21
CA ILE A 27 -14.69 15.31 -11.54
C ILE A 27 -16.16 14.93 -11.27
N ALA A 28 -16.79 15.73 -10.41
CA ALA A 28 -18.21 15.75 -9.97
C ALA A 28 -18.77 14.53 -9.20
N GLY A 29 -18.14 13.35 -9.27
CA GLY A 29 -18.50 12.19 -8.43
C GLY A 29 -17.82 12.18 -7.06
N ARG A 30 -18.56 11.92 -5.97
CA ARG A 30 -17.99 11.68 -4.64
C ARG A 30 -17.64 10.19 -4.50
N GLY A 31 -16.38 9.85 -4.70
CA GLY A 31 -15.84 8.51 -4.42
C GLY A 31 -15.20 8.44 -3.04
N ASN A 32 -15.41 7.34 -2.32
CA ASN A 32 -14.64 7.02 -1.12
C ASN A 32 -13.72 5.84 -1.42
N CYS A 33 -12.49 5.89 -0.92
CA CYS A 33 -11.61 4.75 -0.93
C CYS A 33 -11.96 3.84 0.24
N VAL A 34 -12.52 2.67 -0.07
CA VAL A 34 -13.01 1.73 0.93
C VAL A 34 -12.26 0.40 0.86
N GLY A 35 -12.03 -0.23 2.00
CA GLY A 35 -11.30 -1.47 2.10
C GLY A 35 -10.85 -1.74 3.53
N LEU A 36 -10.32 -2.94 3.77
CA LEU A 36 -9.73 -3.26 5.07
C LEU A 36 -8.42 -2.51 5.22
N ASN A 37 -8.31 -1.68 6.26
CA ASN A 37 -7.08 -0.98 6.65
C ASN A 37 -6.45 -0.17 5.50
N VAL A 38 -7.29 0.48 4.68
CA VAL A 38 -6.84 1.43 3.66
C VAL A 38 -5.91 2.48 4.28
N ALA A 39 -4.87 2.86 3.55
CA ALA A 39 -3.85 3.81 4.00
C ALA A 39 -3.06 3.35 5.24
N LYS A 40 -3.01 2.04 5.51
CA LYS A 40 -2.09 1.45 6.50
C LYS A 40 -0.94 0.71 5.83
N CYS A 41 0.17 0.51 6.53
CA CYS A 41 1.32 -0.22 5.96
C CYS A 41 0.94 -1.67 5.59
N ASN A 42 1.24 -2.10 4.36
CA ASN A 42 0.99 -3.45 3.87
C ASN A 42 2.19 -4.37 4.11
N CYS A 43 2.31 -4.90 5.33
CA CYS A 43 3.33 -5.90 5.64
C CYS A 43 3.19 -7.21 4.86
N GLY A 44 2.00 -7.53 4.37
CA GLY A 44 1.75 -8.70 3.53
C GLY A 44 2.44 -8.62 2.16
N ALA A 45 2.96 -7.44 1.77
CA ALA A 45 3.76 -7.31 0.55
C ALA A 45 5.12 -8.02 0.66
N CYS A 46 5.64 -8.21 1.88
CA CYS A 46 6.84 -9.02 2.07
C CYS A 46 6.48 -10.51 2.20
N ALA A 47 6.88 -11.29 1.20
CA ALA A 47 6.66 -12.74 1.17
C ALA A 47 7.95 -13.49 1.47
N SER A 48 8.15 -13.90 2.73
CA SER A 48 9.33 -14.66 3.16
C SER A 48 9.58 -15.88 2.28
N PHE A 49 10.86 -16.22 2.12
CA PHE A 49 11.38 -17.30 1.28
C PHE A 49 11.24 -17.11 -0.23
N SER A 50 10.59 -16.05 -0.70
CA SER A 50 10.56 -15.69 -2.12
C SER A 50 11.96 -15.34 -2.61
N PRO A 51 12.34 -15.72 -3.84
CA PRO A 51 13.64 -15.34 -4.41
C PRO A 51 13.79 -13.81 -4.50
N CYS A 52 14.96 -13.30 -4.16
CA CYS A 52 15.24 -11.86 -4.21
C CYS A 52 16.64 -11.57 -4.75
N ARG A 53 16.79 -10.39 -5.35
CA ARG A 53 18.07 -9.75 -5.67
C ARG A 53 18.24 -8.44 -4.92
N THR A 54 17.12 -7.76 -4.67
CA THR A 54 17.04 -6.52 -3.89
C THR A 54 15.76 -6.55 -3.05
N ASP A 55 15.64 -5.61 -2.12
CA ASP A 55 14.46 -5.45 -1.25
C ASP A 55 13.17 -5.18 -2.03
N ALA A 56 13.27 -4.63 -3.24
CA ALA A 56 12.13 -4.47 -4.16
C ALA A 56 11.43 -5.80 -4.48
N ASN A 57 12.16 -6.93 -4.46
CA ASN A 57 11.54 -8.25 -4.63
C ASN A 57 10.79 -8.73 -3.39
N CYS A 58 11.08 -8.16 -2.22
CA CYS A 58 10.46 -8.45 -0.93
C CYS A 58 9.35 -7.45 -0.60
N GLY A 59 8.68 -6.93 -1.62
CA GLY A 59 7.65 -5.91 -1.46
C GLY A 59 8.20 -4.53 -1.08
N GLY A 60 9.52 -4.33 -1.14
CA GLY A 60 10.17 -3.07 -0.79
C GLY A 60 10.68 -3.00 0.65
N LEU A 61 10.43 -4.02 1.50
CA LEU A 61 10.88 -4.00 2.90
C LEU A 61 12.42 -3.92 2.97
N GLU A 62 12.92 -2.80 3.46
CA GLU A 62 14.35 -2.52 3.53
C GLU A 62 15.07 -3.53 4.42
N GLY A 63 16.17 -4.10 3.92
CA GLY A 63 16.96 -5.11 4.62
C GLY A 63 16.33 -6.51 4.65
N ALA A 64 15.23 -6.74 3.93
CA ALA A 64 14.58 -8.06 3.87
C ALA A 64 15.25 -9.01 2.88
N CYS A 65 15.90 -8.55 1.82
CA CYS A 65 16.57 -9.46 0.89
C CYS A 65 17.86 -10.02 1.51
N ASN A 66 17.85 -11.31 1.85
CA ASN A 66 19.00 -11.95 2.45
C ASN A 66 20.03 -12.33 1.37
N ASN A 67 21.19 -11.66 1.39
CA ASN A 67 22.26 -11.85 0.42
C ASN A 67 22.99 -13.21 0.50
N GLN A 68 22.76 -13.99 1.56
CA GLN A 68 23.35 -15.32 1.69
C GLN A 68 22.44 -16.39 1.08
N THR A 69 21.14 -16.28 1.29
CA THR A 69 20.14 -17.26 0.82
C THR A 69 19.49 -16.86 -0.50
N PHE A 70 19.66 -15.61 -0.94
CA PHE A 70 18.99 -14.98 -2.07
C PHE A 70 17.46 -15.08 -1.98
N ARG A 71 16.95 -14.98 -0.74
CA ARG A 71 15.53 -15.05 -0.42
C ARG A 71 15.12 -13.94 0.51
N CYS A 72 13.87 -13.54 0.44
CA CYS A 72 13.27 -12.60 1.38
C CYS A 72 13.20 -13.20 2.78
N ASP A 73 13.70 -12.45 3.75
CA ASP A 73 13.56 -12.68 5.18
C ASP A 73 12.87 -11.46 5.78
N CYS A 74 11.53 -11.51 5.86
CA CYS A 74 10.75 -10.39 6.35
C CYS A 74 10.97 -10.16 7.84
N ASP A 75 11.29 -11.20 8.60
CA ASP A 75 11.61 -11.08 10.03
C ASP A 75 12.91 -10.29 10.23
N GLN A 76 13.92 -10.60 9.41
CA GLN A 76 15.15 -9.82 9.34
C GLN A 76 14.88 -8.36 8.94
N GLY A 77 14.07 -8.13 7.90
CA GLY A 77 13.75 -6.77 7.44
C GLY A 77 13.09 -5.92 8.53
N PHE A 78 12.10 -6.46 9.24
CA PHE A 78 11.45 -5.73 10.34
C PHE A 78 12.40 -5.46 11.51
N LYS A 79 13.27 -6.41 11.86
CA LYS A 79 14.30 -6.20 12.89
C LYS A 79 15.32 -5.13 12.51
N ALA A 80 15.73 -5.10 11.24
CA ALA A 80 16.65 -4.09 10.73
C ALA A 80 16.09 -2.67 10.84
N ASN A 81 14.76 -2.54 10.81
CA ASN A 81 14.04 -1.27 10.91
C ASN A 81 13.50 -0.96 12.32
N GLY A 82 13.99 -1.66 13.35
CA GLY A 82 13.69 -1.33 14.75
C GLY A 82 12.49 -2.05 15.37
N ILE A 83 11.78 -2.90 14.62
CA ILE A 83 10.75 -3.79 15.19
C ILE A 83 11.44 -5.02 15.78
N THR A 84 11.80 -4.94 17.07
CA THR A 84 12.64 -5.94 17.73
C THR A 84 12.04 -7.35 17.78
N GLY A 85 10.71 -7.46 17.89
CA GLY A 85 10.01 -8.75 17.82
C GLY A 85 9.84 -9.28 16.39
N GLY A 86 10.38 -8.57 15.39
CA GLY A 86 10.40 -8.96 13.98
C GLY A 86 9.01 -9.06 13.37
N LEU A 87 8.80 -10.08 12.55
CA LEU A 87 7.57 -10.21 11.76
C LEU A 87 6.32 -10.33 12.63
N PHE A 88 6.40 -11.05 13.76
CA PHE A 88 5.25 -11.23 14.64
C PHE A 88 4.84 -9.92 15.31
N ASP A 89 5.80 -9.17 15.85
CA ASP A 89 5.54 -7.87 16.47
C ASP A 89 5.03 -6.85 15.45
N ALA A 90 5.61 -6.85 14.24
CA ALA A 90 5.10 -6.06 13.14
C ALA A 90 3.62 -6.39 12.88
N LEU A 91 3.26 -7.68 12.74
CA LEU A 91 1.90 -8.11 12.41
C LEU A 91 0.84 -7.61 13.40
N PHE A 92 1.16 -7.58 14.69
CA PHE A 92 0.20 -7.20 15.73
C PHE A 92 0.21 -5.71 16.06
N ASN A 93 1.36 -5.05 15.99
CA ASN A 93 1.54 -3.69 16.53
C ASN A 93 1.85 -2.63 15.48
N PHE A 94 2.26 -3.02 14.27
CA PHE A 94 2.65 -2.08 13.22
C PHE A 94 1.78 -2.22 11.97
N CYS A 95 1.73 -3.42 11.41
CA CYS A 95 0.90 -3.77 10.28
C CYS A 95 -0.55 -3.42 10.63
N LEU A 96 -1.26 -2.80 9.68
CA LEU A 96 -2.66 -2.39 9.83
C LEU A 96 -2.91 -1.27 10.86
N ASN A 97 -1.94 -0.91 11.71
CA ASN A 97 -2.05 0.16 12.70
C ASN A 97 -1.35 1.44 12.25
N GLN A 98 -0.16 1.30 11.65
CA GLN A 98 0.65 2.41 11.18
C GLN A 98 0.00 3.06 9.95
N ASP A 99 -0.29 4.36 10.05
CA ASP A 99 -0.69 5.18 8.92
C ASP A 99 0.45 5.24 7.89
N CYS A 100 0.08 5.01 6.65
CA CYS A 100 0.97 5.00 5.51
C CYS A 100 0.81 6.31 4.74
N ASP A 101 1.94 6.92 4.42
CA ASP A 101 2.00 8.03 3.48
C ASP A 101 2.35 7.48 2.09
N PRO A 102 1.47 7.63 1.08
CA PRO A 102 1.77 7.16 -0.27
C PRO A 102 2.95 7.90 -0.92
N ASP A 103 3.29 9.11 -0.45
CA ASP A 103 4.40 9.91 -0.95
C ASP A 103 5.71 9.63 -0.19
N ASP A 104 5.63 9.02 0.99
CA ASP A 104 6.79 8.66 1.82
C ASP A 104 6.73 7.18 2.28
N SER A 105 7.35 6.31 1.48
CA SER A 105 7.45 4.88 1.78
C SER A 105 8.35 4.57 2.98
N SER A 106 9.16 5.52 3.47
CA SER A 106 10.05 5.27 4.62
C SER A 106 9.28 5.02 5.91
N VAL A 107 8.07 5.58 6.02
CA VAL A 107 7.14 5.36 7.15
C VAL A 107 6.77 3.88 7.30
N CYS A 108 6.76 3.14 6.18
CA CYS A 108 6.48 1.71 6.14
C CYS A 108 7.73 0.87 5.83
N PHE A 109 8.93 1.42 6.06
CA PHE A 109 10.21 0.75 5.80
C PHE A 109 10.37 0.26 4.34
N GLY A 110 9.83 1.04 3.40
CA GLY A 110 9.81 0.74 1.97
C GLY A 110 8.62 -0.13 1.51
N LEU A 111 7.80 -0.65 2.42
CA LEU A 111 6.57 -1.37 2.06
C LEU A 111 5.49 -0.43 1.50
N PRO A 112 4.63 -0.90 0.59
CA PRO A 112 3.52 -0.11 0.07
C PRO A 112 2.40 0.06 1.09
N CYS A 113 1.55 1.06 0.87
CA CYS A 113 0.27 1.17 1.58
C CYS A 113 -0.71 0.07 1.14
N MET A 114 -1.59 -0.33 2.04
CA MET A 114 -2.76 -1.12 1.70
C MET A 114 -3.71 -0.29 0.84
N LYS A 115 -4.10 -0.89 -0.28
CA LYS A 115 -5.01 -0.28 -1.25
C LYS A 115 -6.44 -0.72 -0.96
N GLY A 116 -7.36 0.22 -1.04
CA GLY A 116 -8.78 -0.01 -1.13
C GLY A 116 -9.26 -0.04 -2.58
N LEU A 117 -10.57 0.04 -2.71
CA LEU A 117 -11.29 0.17 -3.96
C LEU A 117 -12.21 1.38 -3.89
N CYS A 118 -12.35 2.08 -5.00
CA CYS A 118 -13.26 3.21 -5.08
C CYS A 118 -14.71 2.76 -5.02
N SER A 119 -15.45 3.33 -4.06
CA SER A 119 -16.90 3.24 -3.95
C SER A 119 -17.50 4.58 -4.33
N CYS A 120 -18.19 4.62 -5.46
CA CYS A 120 -18.86 5.80 -6.00
C CYS A 120 -20.26 5.95 -5.40
N ASN A 121 -20.62 7.15 -4.96
CA ASN A 121 -21.95 7.49 -4.45
C ASN A 121 -22.56 8.66 -5.22
#